data_AF-A0A2N1SV95-F1
#
_entry.id   AF-A0A2N1SV95-F1
#
_cell.length_a   1.000
_cell.length_b   1.000
_cell.length_c   1.000
_cell.angle_alpha   90.00
_cell.angle_beta   90.00
_cell.angle_gamma   90.00
#
_symmetry.space_group_name_H-M   'P 1'
#
loop_
_entity.id
_entity.type
_entity.pdbx_description
1 polymer ?
#
loop_
_entity_poly.entity_id
_entity_poly.type
_entity_poly.pdbx_seq_one_letter_code
_entity_poly.pdbx_strand_id
1 'polypeptide(L)'
;MQYFNQLLPKSLQKRIVKSSSKKTPNMGFVVEPYSSFLCYEIDDLEYAKSLIPDGFELLKTSIFTDDEPKYYCILGCVRAHTSAFWGSRIEFYVIAKDKKTNLLSWLIIDYDTNTISYDNKNGLSSPNSNRAVITVNHRGRLFVDVQNNANDRKLIFDADIEEGSMTNLDQRLWLEGNLSIGYGRKLSEKDGDIFSLKFEPCEVEKALRIPLDSLNLEVNTWYPGLFKNKPCQIVCFPYSQHFISDSPGFSSNIKNNVKLPLSWTPCLS
;
A
#
# COMPACT_ATOMS: atom_id res chain seq x y z
N MET A 1 10.63 -21.37 14.24
CA MET A 1 9.70 -20.90 15.29
C MET A 1 8.39 -20.37 14.66
N GLN A 2 7.76 -21.13 13.74
CA GLN A 2 6.76 -20.59 12.79
C GLN A 2 5.41 -21.34 12.79
N TYR A 3 5.27 -22.41 13.57
CA TYR A 3 4.03 -23.22 13.64
C TYR A 3 3.12 -22.87 14.84
N PHE A 4 3.61 -22.15 15.85
CA PHE A 4 2.85 -21.94 17.10
C PHE A 4 1.72 -20.91 16.99
N ASN A 5 1.82 -19.92 16.10
CA ASN A 5 0.83 -18.84 16.04
C ASN A 5 -0.47 -19.22 15.32
N GLN A 6 -0.47 -20.27 14.49
CA GLN A 6 -1.70 -20.82 13.90
C GLN A 6 -2.49 -21.71 14.87
N LEU A 7 -1.89 -22.12 16.00
CA LEU A 7 -2.54 -22.97 17.01
C LEU A 7 -3.42 -22.19 17.99
N LEU A 8 -3.27 -20.86 18.07
CA LEU A 8 -4.05 -20.03 18.97
C LEU A 8 -5.37 -19.61 18.32
N PRO A 9 -6.52 -19.78 18.99
CA PRO A 9 -7.80 -19.29 18.48
C PRO A 9 -7.74 -17.80 18.14
N LYS A 10 -8.40 -17.37 17.06
CA LYS A 10 -8.39 -15.97 16.59
C LYS A 10 -8.76 -14.97 17.69
N SER A 11 -9.69 -15.31 18.57
CA SER A 11 -10.09 -14.48 19.72
C SER A 11 -8.93 -14.24 20.70
N LEU A 12 -8.09 -15.25 20.92
CA LEU A 12 -6.92 -15.16 21.78
C LEU A 12 -5.79 -14.39 21.10
N GLN A 13 -5.56 -14.60 19.79
CA GLN A 13 -4.63 -13.79 19.00
C GLN A 13 -5.00 -12.31 19.07
N LYS A 14 -6.27 -11.97 18.80
CA LYS A 14 -6.78 -10.59 18.91
C LYS A 14 -6.58 -10.01 20.31
N ARG A 15 -6.78 -10.82 21.37
CA ARG A 15 -6.55 -10.39 22.76
C ARG A 15 -5.08 -10.08 23.03
N ILE A 16 -4.17 -10.93 22.55
CA ILE A 16 -2.71 -10.75 22.70
C ILE A 16 -2.28 -9.49 21.96
N VAL A 17 -2.68 -9.36 20.70
CA VAL A 17 -2.38 -8.19 19.85
C VAL A 17 -2.90 -6.90 20.50
N LYS A 18 -4.16 -6.87 20.94
CA LYS A 18 -4.73 -5.72 21.65
C LYS A 18 -4.06 -5.42 22.98
N SER A 19 -3.56 -6.43 23.68
CA SER A 19 -2.80 -6.23 24.92
C SER A 19 -1.40 -5.67 24.63
N SER A 20 -0.76 -6.13 23.56
CA SER A 20 0.55 -5.66 23.12
C SER A 20 0.47 -4.22 22.62
N SER A 21 -0.55 -3.89 21.83
CA SER A 21 -0.75 -2.54 21.29
C SER A 21 -0.99 -1.48 22.37
N LYS A 22 -1.47 -1.85 23.56
CA LYS A 22 -1.54 -0.94 24.72
C LYS A 22 -0.17 -0.58 25.28
N LYS A 23 0.81 -1.49 25.20
CA LYS A 23 2.18 -1.27 25.70
C LYS A 23 3.10 -0.69 24.63
N THR A 24 2.87 -1.07 23.38
CA THR A 24 3.68 -0.68 22.22
C THR A 24 2.71 -0.25 21.11
N PRO A 25 2.18 0.98 21.17
CA PRO A 25 1.10 1.43 20.28
C PRO A 25 1.55 1.67 18.85
N ASN A 26 2.86 1.74 18.62
CA ASN A 26 3.44 1.98 17.31
C ASN A 26 4.44 0.89 16.93
N MET A 27 4.53 0.59 15.65
CA MET A 27 5.51 -0.30 15.05
C MET A 27 6.29 0.43 13.96
N GLY A 28 7.61 0.49 14.11
CA GLY A 28 8.49 1.02 13.08
C GLY A 28 8.73 -0.01 11.98
N PHE A 29 8.74 0.44 10.72
CA PHE A 29 9.16 -0.35 9.59
C PHE A 29 9.80 0.49 8.50
N VAL A 30 10.63 -0.14 7.69
CA VAL A 30 11.27 0.46 6.53
C VAL A 30 10.68 -0.18 5.29
N VAL A 31 10.23 0.65 4.36
CA VAL A 31 10.05 0.24 2.96
C VAL A 31 11.39 0.46 2.27
N GLU A 32 11.98 -0.63 1.78
CA GLU A 32 13.28 -0.64 1.12
C GLU A 32 13.25 0.22 -0.16
N PRO A 33 14.42 0.66 -0.67
CA PRO A 33 14.49 1.40 -1.92
C PRO A 33 13.86 0.63 -3.07
N TYR A 34 13.45 1.39 -4.09
CA TYR A 34 12.81 0.90 -5.31
C TYR A 34 11.43 0.30 -5.07
N SER A 35 10.71 0.80 -4.06
CA SER A 35 9.27 0.60 -3.97
C SER A 35 8.60 1.22 -5.19
N SER A 36 7.76 0.46 -5.87
CA SER A 36 7.19 0.86 -7.16
C SER A 36 5.68 0.70 -7.18
N PHE A 37 4.99 1.63 -7.82
CA PHE A 37 3.54 1.67 -7.86
C PHE A 37 3.09 1.77 -9.32
N LEU A 38 2.31 0.78 -9.77
CA LEU A 38 1.62 0.85 -11.06
C LEU A 38 0.21 1.40 -10.80
N CYS A 39 -0.07 2.59 -11.33
CA CYS A 39 -1.33 3.29 -11.13
C CYS A 39 -2.23 3.12 -12.35
N TYR A 40 -3.40 2.52 -12.15
CA TYR A 40 -4.36 2.22 -13.20
C TYR A 40 -5.64 3.01 -12.99
N GLU A 41 -6.15 3.59 -14.08
CA GLU A 41 -7.47 4.20 -14.09
C GLU A 41 -8.54 3.08 -14.03
N ILE A 42 -9.46 3.19 -13.07
CA ILE A 42 -10.59 2.28 -12.92
C ILE A 42 -11.54 2.48 -14.11
N ASP A 43 -11.96 1.36 -14.71
CA ASP A 43 -12.90 1.33 -15.83
C ASP A 43 -14.31 0.98 -15.33
N ASP A 44 -14.42 -0.06 -14.48
CA ASP A 44 -15.68 -0.48 -13.85
C ASP A 44 -15.78 0.07 -12.41
N LEU A 45 -16.45 1.21 -12.28
CA LEU A 45 -16.68 1.85 -10.97
C LEU A 45 -17.64 1.07 -10.07
N GLU A 46 -18.58 0.30 -10.62
CA GLU A 46 -19.51 -0.49 -9.81
C GLU A 46 -18.79 -1.71 -9.23
N TYR A 47 -17.92 -2.36 -10.03
CA TYR A 47 -17.05 -3.40 -9.53
C TYR A 47 -16.13 -2.84 -8.43
N ALA A 48 -15.47 -1.70 -8.64
CA ALA A 48 -14.64 -1.07 -7.62
C ALA A 48 -15.41 -0.77 -6.33
N LYS A 49 -16.65 -0.24 -6.43
CA LYS A 49 -17.52 0.02 -5.27
C LYS A 49 -17.87 -1.26 -4.50
N SER A 50 -18.04 -2.38 -5.19
CA SER A 50 -18.34 -3.66 -4.54
C SER A 50 -17.19 -4.16 -3.65
N LEU A 51 -15.96 -3.73 -3.92
CA LEU A 51 -14.76 -4.14 -3.19
C LEU A 51 -14.54 -3.34 -1.89
N ILE A 52 -15.00 -2.09 -1.85
CA ILE A 52 -14.78 -1.17 -0.72
C ILE A 52 -15.92 -1.22 0.31
N PRO A 53 -15.67 -1.00 1.61
CA PRO A 53 -16.73 -0.94 2.63
C PRO A 53 -17.68 0.25 2.46
N ASP A 54 -18.90 0.15 3.00
CA ASP A 54 -19.95 1.19 2.86
C ASP A 54 -19.55 2.55 3.46
N GLY A 55 -18.66 2.56 4.45
CA GLY A 55 -18.07 3.75 5.05
C GLY A 55 -17.16 4.56 4.11
N PHE A 56 -16.88 4.06 2.90
CA PHE A 56 -16.04 4.72 1.92
C PHE A 56 -16.81 5.07 0.64
N GLU A 57 -16.30 6.05 -0.09
CA GLU A 57 -16.74 6.36 -1.45
C GLU A 57 -15.54 6.59 -2.36
N LEU A 58 -15.62 6.12 -3.61
CA LEU A 58 -14.56 6.36 -4.60
C LEU A 58 -14.34 7.86 -4.78
N LEU A 59 -13.08 8.26 -4.83
CA LEU A 59 -12.66 9.65 -4.95
C LEU A 59 -11.66 9.78 -6.09
N LYS A 60 -11.80 10.82 -6.91
CA LYS A 60 -10.78 11.17 -7.90
C LYS A 60 -9.59 11.83 -7.20
N THR A 61 -8.39 11.48 -7.62
CA THR A 61 -7.14 12.06 -7.14
C THR A 61 -6.10 12.10 -8.25
N SER A 62 -4.98 12.76 -8.02
CA SER A 62 -3.83 12.84 -8.91
C SER A 62 -2.69 12.00 -8.35
N ILE A 63 -1.80 11.45 -9.18
CA ILE A 63 -0.60 10.75 -8.69
C ILE A 63 0.52 11.75 -8.44
N PHE A 64 0.71 12.65 -9.41
CA PHE A 64 1.64 13.77 -9.35
C PHE A 64 0.88 15.11 -9.39
N THR A 65 1.56 16.20 -9.04
CA THR A 65 0.93 17.53 -8.90
C THR A 65 0.35 18.11 -10.20
N ASP A 66 0.84 17.65 -11.35
CA ASP A 66 0.45 18.08 -12.69
C ASP A 66 -0.48 17.09 -13.42
N ASP A 67 -0.95 16.04 -12.74
CA ASP A 67 -1.88 15.08 -13.32
C ASP A 67 -3.34 15.57 -13.26
N GLU A 68 -4.12 15.19 -14.27
CA GLU A 68 -5.57 15.23 -14.23
C GLU A 68 -6.13 14.18 -13.23
N PRO A 69 -7.02 14.56 -12.29
CA PRO A 69 -7.55 13.63 -11.31
C PRO A 69 -8.42 12.51 -11.91
N LYS A 70 -8.19 11.26 -11.48
CA LYS A 70 -8.91 10.06 -11.92
C LYS A 70 -9.27 9.14 -10.76
N TYR A 71 -10.15 8.18 -11.01
CA TYR A 71 -10.40 7.07 -10.09
C TYR A 71 -9.29 6.03 -10.27
N TYR A 72 -8.56 5.74 -9.19
CA TYR A 72 -7.39 4.88 -9.25
C TYR A 72 -7.55 3.59 -8.46
N CYS A 73 -7.09 2.51 -9.05
CA CYS A 73 -6.53 1.40 -8.31
C CYS A 73 -5.00 1.36 -8.52
N ILE A 74 -4.27 0.91 -7.51
CA ILE A 74 -2.81 0.97 -7.50
C ILE A 74 -2.26 -0.38 -7.06
N LEU A 75 -1.30 -0.92 -7.81
CA LEU A 75 -0.49 -2.06 -7.39
C LEU A 75 0.80 -1.54 -6.79
N GLY A 76 0.91 -1.55 -5.45
CA GLY A 76 2.13 -1.22 -4.74
C GLY A 76 3.02 -2.44 -4.59
N CYS A 77 4.24 -2.36 -5.11
CA CYS A 77 5.25 -3.39 -5.05
C CYS A 77 6.34 -2.94 -4.08
N VAL A 78 6.37 -3.54 -2.89
CA VAL A 78 7.22 -3.07 -1.80
C VAL A 78 8.02 -4.21 -1.20
N ARG A 79 9.22 -3.91 -0.74
CA ARG A 79 9.94 -4.74 0.23
C ARG A 79 9.90 -4.03 1.55
N ALA A 80 9.40 -4.71 2.58
CA ALA A 80 9.24 -4.13 3.90
C ALA A 80 10.08 -4.91 4.92
N HIS A 81 10.76 -4.17 5.79
CA HIS A 81 11.55 -4.70 6.88
C HIS A 81 11.07 -4.10 8.21
N THR A 82 10.74 -4.98 9.14
CA THR A 82 10.37 -4.65 10.53
C THR A 82 11.26 -5.46 11.48
N SER A 83 11.20 -5.16 12.78
CA SER A 83 11.87 -5.98 13.79
C SER A 83 11.31 -7.42 13.89
N ALA A 84 10.13 -7.69 13.32
CA ALA A 84 9.45 -8.98 13.40
C ALA A 84 9.46 -9.77 12.08
N PHE A 85 9.57 -9.10 10.94
CA PHE A 85 9.51 -9.74 9.63
C PHE A 85 10.19 -8.90 8.54
N TRP A 86 10.68 -9.60 7.52
CA TRP A 86 11.23 -9.02 6.30
C TRP A 86 10.68 -9.77 5.08
N GLY A 87 10.24 -9.06 4.05
CA GLY A 87 9.92 -9.67 2.77
C GLY A 87 9.33 -8.71 1.74
N SER A 88 8.85 -9.29 0.66
CA SER A 88 8.22 -8.60 -0.48
C SER A 88 6.70 -8.71 -0.36
N ARG A 89 6.00 -7.63 -0.72
CA ARG A 89 4.54 -7.54 -0.75
C ARG A 89 4.10 -6.85 -2.04
N ILE A 90 3.05 -7.39 -2.66
CA ILE A 90 2.22 -6.68 -3.63
C ILE A 90 0.90 -6.37 -2.94
N GLU A 91 0.53 -5.11 -2.89
CA GLU A 91 -0.75 -4.67 -2.33
C GLU A 91 -1.58 -4.04 -3.45
N PHE A 92 -2.83 -4.49 -3.59
CA PHE A 92 -3.79 -3.91 -4.51
C PHE A 92 -4.68 -2.93 -3.75
N TYR A 93 -4.51 -1.65 -4.05
CA TYR A 93 -5.25 -0.56 -3.43
C TYR A 93 -6.37 -0.06 -4.33
N VAL A 94 -7.47 0.37 -3.72
CA VAL A 94 -8.44 1.27 -4.33
C VAL A 94 -8.41 2.59 -3.56
N ILE A 95 -8.35 3.71 -4.28
CA ILE A 95 -8.37 5.03 -3.65
C ILE A 95 -9.81 5.48 -3.43
N ALA A 96 -10.10 5.84 -2.19
CA ALA A 96 -11.43 6.25 -1.76
C ALA A 96 -11.32 7.38 -0.73
N LYS A 97 -12.46 7.92 -0.33
CA LYS A 97 -12.60 8.85 0.78
C LYS A 97 -13.35 8.15 1.91
N ASP A 98 -12.83 8.26 3.12
CA ASP A 98 -13.56 7.89 4.32
C ASP A 98 -14.69 8.91 4.54
N LYS A 99 -15.95 8.46 4.53
CA LYS A 99 -17.12 9.33 4.71
C LYS A 99 -17.20 9.97 6.10
N LYS A 100 -16.56 9.36 7.10
CA LYS A 100 -16.59 9.82 8.49
C LYS A 100 -15.56 10.91 8.75
N THR A 101 -14.33 10.74 8.24
CA THR A 101 -13.22 11.68 8.47
C THR A 101 -13.00 12.66 7.32
N ASN A 102 -13.58 12.36 6.16
CA ASN A 102 -13.40 13.06 4.89
C ASN A 102 -11.95 13.01 4.34
N LEU A 103 -11.11 12.14 4.90
CA LEU A 103 -9.74 11.92 4.42
C LEU A 103 -9.74 11.04 3.17
N LEU A 104 -8.87 11.37 2.21
CA LEU A 104 -8.44 10.44 1.18
C LEU A 104 -7.80 9.23 1.86
N SER A 105 -8.11 8.03 1.39
CA SER A 105 -7.71 6.78 2.00
C SER A 105 -7.21 5.76 0.98
N TRP A 106 -6.17 5.02 1.35
CA TRP A 106 -5.69 3.85 0.61
C TRP A 106 -6.37 2.60 1.17
N LEU A 107 -7.21 1.94 0.35
CA LEU A 107 -7.88 0.71 0.79
C LEU A 107 -7.17 -0.52 0.22
N ILE A 108 -6.49 -1.29 1.08
CA ILE A 108 -5.89 -2.57 0.74
C ILE A 108 -7.03 -3.58 0.49
N ILE A 109 -7.30 -3.89 -0.78
CA ILE A 109 -8.37 -4.83 -1.13
C ILE A 109 -7.88 -6.28 -1.04
N ASP A 110 -6.65 -6.52 -1.50
CA ASP A 110 -5.98 -7.82 -1.41
C ASP A 110 -4.47 -7.62 -1.48
N TYR A 111 -3.71 -8.63 -1.07
CA TYR A 111 -2.26 -8.59 -1.05
C TYR A 111 -1.65 -9.98 -1.21
N ASP A 112 -0.45 -10.01 -1.79
CA ASP A 112 0.38 -11.19 -2.00
C ASP A 112 1.77 -10.94 -1.41
N THR A 113 2.28 -11.88 -0.63
CA THR A 113 3.47 -11.71 0.21
C THR A 113 4.25 -13.02 0.41
N ASN A 114 5.58 -12.91 0.47
CA ASN A 114 6.45 -14.01 0.90
C ASN A 114 6.79 -13.96 2.41
N THR A 115 6.23 -13.00 3.14
CA THR A 115 6.44 -12.83 4.58
C THR A 115 5.11 -12.84 5.34
N ILE A 116 5.19 -12.99 6.66
CA ILE A 116 4.01 -13.06 7.53
C ILE A 116 3.20 -11.77 7.44
N SER A 117 1.89 -11.86 7.67
CA SER A 117 0.98 -10.72 7.66
C SER A 117 -0.03 -10.79 8.78
N TYR A 118 -0.63 -9.66 9.11
CA TYR A 118 -1.75 -9.59 10.04
C TYR A 118 -2.83 -8.67 9.46
N ASP A 119 -4.08 -9.14 9.47
CA ASP A 119 -5.26 -8.31 9.26
C ASP A 119 -6.35 -8.68 10.29
N ASN A 120 -7.33 -7.80 10.51
CA ASN A 120 -8.31 -7.99 11.59
C ASN A 120 -9.21 -9.21 11.39
N LYS A 121 -9.48 -9.61 10.14
CA LYS A 121 -10.39 -10.72 9.81
C LYS A 121 -9.70 -12.08 9.86
N ASN A 122 -8.47 -12.14 9.36
CA ASN A 122 -7.70 -13.37 9.22
C ASN A 122 -6.76 -13.61 10.41
N GLY A 123 -6.37 -12.56 11.14
CA GLY A 123 -5.35 -12.64 12.18
C GLY A 123 -3.96 -12.80 11.58
N LEU A 124 -3.04 -13.43 12.32
CA LEU A 124 -1.71 -13.70 11.80
C LEU A 124 -1.78 -14.78 10.72
N SER A 125 -1.28 -14.44 9.54
CA SER A 125 -1.28 -15.28 8.34
C SER A 125 0.14 -15.58 7.88
N SER A 126 0.34 -16.79 7.39
CA SER A 126 1.57 -17.21 6.72
C SER A 126 1.73 -16.51 5.36
N PRO A 127 2.96 -16.49 4.80
CA PRO A 127 3.17 -16.14 3.39
C PRO A 127 2.18 -16.85 2.46
N ASN A 128 1.72 -16.15 1.43
CA ASN A 128 0.73 -16.67 0.47
C ASN A 128 1.23 -16.67 -0.99
N SER A 129 2.41 -16.11 -1.27
CA SER A 129 3.01 -16.12 -2.61
C SER A 129 4.01 -17.25 -2.80
N ASN A 130 3.94 -17.92 -3.95
CA ASN A 130 4.93 -18.91 -4.38
C ASN A 130 6.21 -18.24 -4.89
N ARG A 131 6.10 -17.03 -5.44
CA ARG A 131 7.21 -16.20 -5.89
C ARG A 131 6.93 -14.75 -5.53
N ALA A 132 7.93 -14.02 -5.03
CA ALA A 132 7.79 -12.61 -4.68
C ALA A 132 9.13 -11.86 -4.84
N VAL A 133 9.61 -11.78 -6.08
CA VAL A 133 10.86 -11.09 -6.42
C VAL A 133 10.55 -9.63 -6.75
N ILE A 134 11.20 -8.72 -6.03
CA ILE A 134 11.22 -7.28 -6.31
C ILE A 134 12.68 -6.85 -6.15
N THR A 135 13.32 -6.46 -7.24
CA THR A 135 14.76 -6.17 -7.25
C THR A 135 15.14 -5.21 -8.37
N VAL A 136 16.31 -4.60 -8.26
CA VAL A 136 16.89 -3.73 -9.28
C VAL A 136 18.28 -4.26 -9.61
N ASN A 137 18.66 -4.22 -10.90
CA ASN A 137 20.01 -4.60 -11.32
C ASN A 137 20.96 -3.40 -11.35
N HIS A 138 22.24 -3.64 -11.68
CA HIS A 138 23.28 -2.61 -11.74
C HIS A 138 23.09 -1.56 -12.86
N ARG A 139 22.07 -1.71 -13.72
CA ARG A 139 21.72 -0.79 -14.82
C ARG A 139 20.40 -0.04 -14.54
N GLY A 140 19.97 -0.01 -13.28
CA GLY A 140 18.71 0.63 -12.90
C GLY A 140 17.44 -0.05 -13.45
N ARG A 141 17.52 -1.29 -13.93
CA ARG A 141 16.31 -2.02 -14.34
C ARG A 141 15.64 -2.65 -13.13
N LEU A 142 14.42 -2.19 -12.82
CA LEU A 142 13.53 -2.76 -11.82
C LEU A 142 12.85 -4.00 -12.38
N PHE A 143 12.83 -5.08 -11.61
CA PHE A 143 12.12 -6.32 -11.92
C PHE A 143 11.14 -6.64 -10.81
N VAL A 144 9.90 -6.92 -11.20
CA VAL A 144 8.85 -7.44 -10.32
C VAL A 144 8.38 -8.76 -10.92
N ASP A 145 8.45 -9.83 -10.13
CA ASP A 145 7.88 -11.13 -10.47
C ASP A 145 7.25 -11.74 -9.22
N VAL A 146 5.94 -11.57 -9.12
CA VAL A 146 5.14 -12.04 -7.99
C VAL A 146 4.01 -12.93 -8.49
N GLN A 147 3.91 -14.11 -7.88
CA GLN A 147 2.95 -15.14 -8.26
C GLN A 147 2.34 -15.80 -7.02
N ASN A 148 1.02 -15.89 -7.01
CA ASN A 148 0.23 -16.66 -6.07
C ASN A 148 -0.66 -17.63 -6.86
N ASN A 149 -0.23 -18.89 -6.92
CA ASN A 149 -0.92 -19.92 -7.70
C ASN A 149 -2.26 -20.31 -7.08
N ALA A 150 -2.45 -20.12 -5.77
CA ALA A 150 -3.71 -20.47 -5.11
C ALA A 150 -4.86 -19.54 -5.50
N ASN A 151 -4.54 -18.28 -5.85
CA ASN A 151 -5.51 -17.28 -6.27
C ASN A 151 -5.40 -16.91 -7.76
N ASP A 152 -4.59 -17.64 -8.54
CA ASP A 152 -4.25 -17.34 -9.94
C ASP A 152 -3.83 -15.88 -10.19
N ARG A 153 -3.09 -15.32 -9.23
CA ARG A 153 -2.60 -13.94 -9.29
C ARG A 153 -1.14 -13.87 -9.70
N LYS A 154 -0.87 -13.05 -10.71
CA LYS A 154 0.47 -12.80 -11.24
C LYS A 154 0.63 -11.32 -11.57
N LEU A 155 1.77 -10.78 -11.20
CA LEU A 155 2.25 -9.48 -11.65
C LEU A 155 3.72 -9.65 -12.03
N ILE A 156 4.02 -9.55 -13.32
CA ILE A 156 5.37 -9.66 -13.85
C ILE A 156 5.62 -8.48 -14.79
N PHE A 157 6.59 -7.65 -14.43
CA PHE A 157 7.04 -6.56 -15.28
C PHE A 157 8.48 -6.19 -14.98
N ASP A 158 9.09 -5.48 -15.92
CA ASP A 158 10.28 -4.70 -15.64
C ASP A 158 10.13 -3.26 -16.14
N ALA A 159 10.92 -2.37 -15.56
CA ALA A 159 10.94 -0.96 -15.94
C ALA A 159 12.34 -0.38 -15.78
N ASP A 160 12.71 0.57 -16.63
CA ASP A 160 13.95 1.32 -16.50
C ASP A 160 13.77 2.53 -15.59
N ILE A 161 14.40 2.54 -14.42
CA ILE A 161 14.29 3.65 -13.47
C ILE A 161 15.22 4.82 -13.83
N GLU A 162 16.24 4.60 -14.67
CA GLU A 162 17.17 5.66 -15.10
C GLU A 162 16.48 6.63 -16.08
N GLU A 163 15.45 6.17 -16.78
CA GLU A 163 14.55 7.00 -17.60
C GLU A 163 13.54 7.80 -16.76
N GLY A 164 13.47 7.54 -15.45
CA GLY A 164 12.57 8.22 -14.53
C GLY A 164 13.06 9.62 -14.17
N SER A 165 12.12 10.55 -13.99
CA SER A 165 12.41 11.90 -13.51
C SER A 165 11.81 12.15 -12.13
N MET A 166 12.61 12.70 -11.21
CA MET A 166 12.11 13.10 -9.90
C MET A 166 11.05 14.18 -10.03
N THR A 167 9.81 13.85 -9.68
CA THR A 167 8.63 14.69 -9.89
C THR A 167 7.84 14.82 -8.60
N ASN A 168 7.23 15.98 -8.38
CA ASN A 168 6.39 16.25 -7.21
C ASN A 168 5.15 15.36 -7.20
N LEU A 169 4.93 14.69 -6.09
CA LEU A 169 3.77 13.84 -5.85
C LEU A 169 2.58 14.67 -5.33
N ASP A 170 1.36 14.25 -5.67
CA ASP A 170 0.16 14.84 -5.10
C ASP A 170 0.09 14.55 -3.59
N GLN A 171 0.25 15.59 -2.77
CA GLN A 171 0.34 15.41 -1.32
C GLN A 171 -0.99 14.90 -0.72
N ARG A 172 -2.12 15.13 -1.38
CA ARG A 172 -3.39 14.58 -0.91
C ARG A 172 -3.42 13.05 -1.03
N LEU A 173 -2.90 12.50 -2.14
CA LEU A 173 -2.76 11.05 -2.26
C LEU A 173 -1.69 10.48 -1.34
N TRP A 174 -0.47 11.02 -1.42
CA TRP A 174 0.70 10.35 -0.84
C TRP A 174 0.94 10.68 0.64
N LEU A 175 0.56 11.87 1.08
CA LEU A 175 0.71 12.26 2.47
C LEU A 175 -0.58 11.98 3.26
N GLU A 176 -1.68 12.63 2.89
CA GLU A 176 -2.98 12.48 3.57
C GLU A 176 -3.48 11.03 3.47
N GLY A 177 -3.35 10.39 2.31
CA GLY A 177 -3.75 9.01 2.11
C GLY A 177 -3.03 8.01 3.03
N ASN A 178 -1.74 8.19 3.30
CA ASN A 178 -1.01 7.31 4.22
C ASN A 178 -1.39 7.54 5.70
N LEU A 179 -2.04 8.66 6.03
CA LEU A 179 -2.66 8.88 7.34
C LEU A 179 -4.01 8.14 7.49
N SER A 180 -4.57 7.60 6.41
CA SER A 180 -5.82 6.85 6.41
C SER A 180 -5.73 5.61 5.50
N ILE A 181 -5.19 4.53 6.04
CA ILE A 181 -5.14 3.23 5.37
C ILE A 181 -6.23 2.33 5.92
N GLY A 182 -7.01 1.72 5.04
CA GLY A 182 -8.03 0.76 5.41
C GLY A 182 -7.93 -0.53 4.61
N TYR A 183 -8.86 -1.44 4.88
CA TYR A 183 -9.00 -2.73 4.23
C TYR A 183 -10.32 -2.80 3.46
N GLY A 184 -10.29 -3.46 2.30
CA GLY A 184 -11.48 -3.79 1.53
C GLY A 184 -12.38 -4.80 2.26
N ARG A 185 -13.61 -5.01 1.77
CA ARG A 185 -14.62 -5.89 2.41
C ARG A 185 -14.11 -7.32 2.66
N LYS A 186 -13.20 -7.80 1.80
CA LYS A 186 -12.62 -9.14 1.92
C LYS A 186 -11.72 -9.26 3.15
N LEU A 187 -11.08 -8.19 3.60
CA LEU A 187 -10.07 -8.17 4.65
C LEU A 187 -10.51 -7.49 5.96
N SER A 188 -11.61 -6.71 5.94
CA SER A 188 -12.15 -6.07 7.13
C SER A 188 -13.29 -6.86 7.78
N GLU A 189 -13.46 -6.70 9.10
CA GLU A 189 -14.68 -7.17 9.82
C GLU A 189 -15.72 -6.05 10.01
N LYS A 190 -15.27 -4.79 9.96
CA LYS A 190 -16.07 -3.56 10.15
C LYS A 190 -15.76 -2.54 9.03
N ASP A 191 -16.18 -1.29 9.19
CA ASP A 191 -15.97 -0.13 8.30
C ASP A 191 -14.49 0.16 7.96
N GLY A 192 -13.83 -0.75 7.25
CA GLY A 192 -12.47 -0.63 6.73
C GLY A 192 -11.30 -0.81 7.70
N ASP A 193 -11.52 -0.95 9.02
CA ASP A 193 -10.44 -1.23 9.99
C ASP A 193 -9.23 -0.27 9.86
N ILE A 194 -9.50 1.04 9.91
CA ILE A 194 -8.56 2.12 9.55
C ILE A 194 -7.36 2.25 10.52
N PHE A 195 -6.17 2.41 9.95
CA PHE A 195 -4.92 2.71 10.64
C PHE A 195 -4.13 3.80 9.90
N SER A 196 -3.15 4.40 10.58
CA SER A 196 -2.32 5.48 10.02
C SER A 196 -0.86 5.07 9.96
N LEU A 197 -0.17 5.51 8.90
CA LEU A 197 1.29 5.52 8.80
C LEU A 197 1.78 6.94 9.04
N LYS A 198 2.71 7.11 9.99
CA LYS A 198 3.37 8.38 10.30
C LYS A 198 4.80 8.31 9.80
N PHE A 199 5.26 9.33 9.11
CA PHE A 199 6.58 9.37 8.47
C PHE A 199 6.97 10.83 8.22
N GLU A 200 8.23 11.06 7.88
CA GLU A 200 8.68 12.41 7.52
C GLU A 200 8.07 12.78 6.15
N PRO A 201 7.36 13.91 6.03
CA PRO A 201 6.63 14.26 4.81
C PRO A 201 7.49 14.28 3.55
N CYS A 202 8.76 14.65 3.70
CA CYS A 202 9.74 14.68 2.62
C CYS A 202 9.96 13.32 1.96
N GLU A 203 9.69 12.21 2.67
CA GLU A 203 9.82 10.87 2.10
C GLU A 203 8.79 10.60 0.99
N VAL A 204 7.72 11.39 0.90
CA VAL A 204 6.70 11.33 -0.16
C VAL A 204 6.51 12.65 -0.90
N GLU A 205 7.47 13.57 -0.83
CA GLU A 205 7.40 14.83 -1.58
C GLU A 205 7.53 14.58 -3.08
N LYS A 206 8.50 13.73 -3.45
CA LYS A 206 8.86 13.43 -4.84
C LYS A 206 9.14 11.94 -5.01
N ALA A 207 8.99 11.46 -6.23
CA ALA A 207 9.47 10.14 -6.63
C ALA A 207 9.82 10.15 -8.12
N LEU A 208 10.45 9.08 -8.60
CA LEU A 208 10.66 8.89 -10.03
C LEU A 208 9.31 8.66 -10.70
N ARG A 209 8.93 9.57 -11.60
CA ARG A 209 7.92 9.33 -12.62
C ARG A 209 8.60 8.59 -13.77
N ILE A 210 8.35 7.29 -13.88
CA ILE A 210 8.93 6.45 -14.94
C ILE A 210 8.04 6.56 -16.19
N PRO A 211 8.61 6.85 -17.39
CA PRO A 211 7.86 6.86 -18.63
C PRO A 211 7.19 5.51 -18.91
N LEU A 212 5.94 5.53 -19.40
CA LEU A 212 5.21 4.29 -19.70
C LEU A 212 5.87 3.45 -20.79
N ASP A 213 6.61 4.07 -21.70
CA ASP A 213 7.36 3.36 -22.76
C ASP A 213 8.54 2.55 -22.21
N SER A 214 9.01 2.87 -20.99
CA SER A 214 10.05 2.11 -20.29
C SER A 214 9.51 0.86 -19.59
N LEU A 215 8.17 0.67 -19.53
CA LEU A 215 7.53 -0.48 -18.91
C LEU A 215 7.37 -1.63 -19.90
N ASN A 216 7.94 -2.79 -19.56
CA ASN A 216 7.58 -4.05 -20.17
C ASN A 216 6.69 -4.84 -19.20
N LEU A 217 5.38 -4.73 -19.39
CA LEU A 217 4.39 -5.49 -18.63
C LEU A 217 4.14 -6.83 -19.31
N GLU A 218 4.71 -7.91 -18.77
CA GLU A 218 4.52 -9.27 -19.30
C GLU A 218 3.14 -9.81 -18.91
N VAL A 219 2.76 -9.68 -17.64
CA VAL A 219 1.46 -10.14 -17.16
C VAL A 219 0.96 -9.35 -15.96
N ASN A 220 -0.35 -9.10 -15.95
CA ASN A 220 -1.11 -8.66 -14.80
C ASN A 220 -2.47 -9.37 -14.81
N THR A 221 -2.69 -10.29 -13.86
CA THR A 221 -3.98 -11.02 -13.72
C THR A 221 -4.85 -10.50 -12.58
N TRP A 222 -4.46 -9.39 -11.93
CA TRP A 222 -5.20 -8.84 -10.80
C TRP A 222 -6.51 -8.22 -11.26
N TYR A 223 -7.62 -8.65 -10.66
CA TYR A 223 -8.97 -8.11 -10.87
C TYR A 223 -9.35 -7.85 -12.35
N PRO A 224 -9.44 -8.90 -13.19
CA PRO A 224 -9.77 -8.75 -14.61
C PRO A 224 -11.06 -7.96 -14.83
N GLY A 225 -11.02 -6.98 -15.74
CA GLY A 225 -12.16 -6.13 -16.08
C GLY A 225 -12.41 -4.93 -15.14
N LEU A 226 -11.66 -4.79 -14.05
CA LEU A 226 -11.83 -3.68 -13.11
C LEU A 226 -11.24 -2.35 -13.62
N PHE A 227 -10.09 -2.40 -14.29
CA PHE A 227 -9.29 -1.24 -14.66
C PHE A 227 -8.70 -1.39 -16.06
N LYS A 228 -8.21 -0.28 -16.64
CA LYS A 228 -7.65 -0.27 -17.99
C LYS A 228 -6.47 -1.24 -18.12
N ASN A 229 -6.30 -1.86 -19.28
CA ASN A 229 -5.25 -2.88 -19.50
C ASN A 229 -3.80 -2.38 -19.34
N LYS A 230 -3.56 -1.07 -19.33
CA LYS A 230 -2.24 -0.46 -19.12
C LYS A 230 -2.30 0.55 -17.98
N PRO A 231 -1.24 0.67 -17.15
CA PRO A 231 -1.16 1.74 -16.17
C PRO A 231 -1.05 3.07 -16.90
N CYS A 232 -1.51 4.14 -16.27
CA CYS A 232 -1.32 5.50 -16.77
C CYS A 232 -0.26 6.29 -16.02
N GLN A 233 0.20 5.80 -14.86
CA GLN A 233 1.37 6.33 -14.17
C GLN A 233 2.19 5.18 -13.55
N ILE A 234 3.50 5.39 -13.47
CA ILE A 234 4.44 4.51 -12.78
C ILE A 234 5.28 5.37 -11.85
N VAL A 235 5.25 5.02 -10.56
CA VAL A 235 5.99 5.73 -9.51
C VAL A 235 7.04 4.79 -8.94
N CYS A 236 8.26 5.27 -8.73
CA CYS A 236 9.29 4.53 -8.02
C CYS A 236 10.00 5.44 -7.02
N PHE A 237 10.07 5.02 -5.75
CA PHE A 237 10.89 5.71 -4.75
C PHE A 237 12.31 5.12 -4.80
N PRO A 238 13.34 5.89 -5.20
CA PRO A 238 14.70 5.36 -5.33
C PRO A 238 15.44 5.23 -3.99
N TYR A 239 14.76 5.50 -2.87
CA TYR A 239 15.29 5.53 -1.52
C TYR A 239 14.35 4.82 -0.55
N SER A 240 14.86 4.48 0.63
CA SER A 240 14.06 3.89 1.70
C SER A 240 13.12 4.90 2.34
N GLN A 241 11.92 4.45 2.72
CA GLN A 241 10.94 5.24 3.45
C GLN A 241 10.77 4.65 4.86
N HIS A 242 10.80 5.48 5.89
CA HIS A 242 10.76 5.10 7.31
C HIS A 242 9.41 5.46 7.91
N PHE A 243 8.64 4.42 8.22
CA PHE A 243 7.29 4.56 8.73
C PHE A 243 7.19 4.14 10.18
N ILE A 244 6.31 4.83 10.89
CA ILE A 244 5.76 4.45 12.18
C ILE A 244 4.28 4.16 11.95
N SER A 245 3.91 2.88 11.92
CA SER A 245 2.53 2.45 11.84
C SER A 245 1.87 2.45 13.22
N ASP A 246 0.57 2.68 13.27
CA ASP A 246 -0.23 2.22 14.41
C ASP A 246 -0.12 0.69 14.51
N SER A 247 0.25 0.18 15.68
CA SER A 247 0.34 -1.27 15.91
C SER A 247 -1.03 -1.93 15.69
N PRO A 248 -1.09 -3.16 15.17
CA PRO A 248 -2.36 -3.85 14.97
C PRO A 248 -3.26 -3.83 16.23
N GLY A 249 -4.52 -3.45 16.06
CA GLY A 249 -5.48 -3.28 17.17
C GLY A 249 -5.41 -1.93 17.90
N PHE A 250 -4.60 -0.98 17.43
CA PHE A 250 -4.62 0.43 17.80
C PHE A 250 -4.93 1.29 16.55
N SER A 251 -5.59 2.43 16.74
CA SER A 251 -5.90 3.38 15.65
C SER A 251 -5.87 4.79 16.21
N SER A 252 -5.01 5.63 15.64
CA SER A 252 -4.79 6.99 16.09
C SER A 252 -5.92 7.97 15.72
N ASN A 253 -6.93 7.53 14.95
CA ASN A 253 -8.14 8.29 14.60
C ASN A 253 -7.85 9.75 14.21
N ILE A 254 -6.92 9.94 13.27
CA ILE A 254 -6.57 11.26 12.75
C ILE A 254 -7.80 11.85 12.07
N LYS A 255 -8.16 13.09 12.42
CA LYS A 255 -9.25 13.85 11.79
C LYS A 255 -8.64 15.00 10.99
N ASN A 256 -9.36 15.45 9.96
CA ASN A 256 -8.97 16.54 9.06
C ASN A 256 -8.56 17.86 9.77
N ASN A 257 -8.98 18.05 11.03
CA ASN A 257 -8.70 19.26 11.82
C ASN A 257 -7.49 19.12 12.77
N VAL A 258 -6.79 17.99 12.76
CA VAL A 258 -5.56 17.85 13.54
C VAL A 258 -4.45 18.54 12.75
N LYS A 259 -3.90 19.63 13.31
CA LYS A 259 -2.61 20.17 12.87
C LYS A 259 -1.63 19.01 12.82
N LEU A 260 -1.21 18.68 11.60
CA LEU A 260 -0.11 17.75 11.36
C LEU A 260 1.03 18.11 12.33
N PRO A 261 1.58 17.14 13.09
CA PRO A 261 2.34 17.41 14.32
C PRO A 261 3.55 18.29 14.05
N LEU A 262 3.59 19.50 14.64
CA LEU A 262 4.54 20.65 14.55
C LEU A 262 6.05 20.41 14.26
N SER A 263 6.54 19.19 14.08
CA SER A 263 7.88 18.87 13.56
C SER A 263 7.96 18.81 12.02
N TRP A 264 6.98 19.37 11.30
CA TRP A 264 7.00 19.54 9.83
C TRP A 264 8.02 20.62 9.48
N THR A 265 9.29 20.23 9.48
CA THR A 265 10.33 21.06 8.91
C THR A 265 10.07 21.08 7.39
N PRO A 266 10.03 22.24 6.73
CA PRO A 266 10.08 22.27 5.27
C PRO A 266 11.28 21.44 4.83
N CYS A 267 11.11 20.59 3.81
CA CYS A 267 12.21 19.86 3.21
C CYS A 267 13.25 20.90 2.80
N LEU A 268 14.38 20.95 3.53
CA LEU A 268 15.41 21.94 3.28
C LEU A 268 15.96 21.66 1.87
N SER A 269 15.80 22.66 1.00
CA SER A 269 16.29 22.67 -0.38
C SER A 269 17.81 22.69 -0.45
#